data_AF-A0A2V9TZM1-F1
#
_entry.id   AF-A0A2V9TZM1-F1
#
_cell.length_a   1.000
_cell.length_b   1.000
_cell.length_c   1.000
_cell.angle_alpha   90.00
_cell.angle_beta   90.00
_cell.angle_gamma   90.00
#
_symmetry.space_group_name_H-M   'P 1'
#
loop_
_entity.id
_entity.type
_entity.pdbx_description
1 polymer ?
#
loop_
_entity_poly.entity_id
_entity_poly.type
_entity_poly.pdbx_seq_one_letter_code
_entity_poly.pdbx_strand_id
1 'polypeptide(L)' 'MAIQQTEKIWHNGKLIPWDDAHIHVMSHVVNYGSSVFEGIRCYALPSGPAIFRANEHMQRLVDSAKIYRIDLDYT' A
#
# COMPACT_ATOMS: atom_id res chain seq x y z
N MET A 1 -16.49 7.96 0.18
CA MET A 1 -15.59 9.06 0.60
C MET A 1 -14.45 9.10 -0.40
N ALA A 2 -14.25 10.21 -1.10
CA ALA A 2 -13.14 10.31 -2.05
C ALA A 2 -11.82 10.36 -1.27
N ILE A 3 -10.78 9.69 -1.78
CA ILE A 3 -9.43 9.79 -1.22
C ILE A 3 -8.91 11.19 -1.55
N GLN A 4 -8.35 11.88 -0.55
CA GLN A 4 -7.71 13.18 -0.74
C GLN A 4 -6.32 12.97 -1.34
N GLN A 5 -5.99 13.69 -2.41
CA GLN A 5 -4.66 13.65 -2.99
C GLN A 5 -3.61 14.13 -1.97
N THR A 6 -2.49 13.42 -1.91
CA THR A 6 -1.29 13.79 -1.15
C THR A 6 -0.19 14.27 -2.09
N GLU A 7 0.88 14.87 -1.56
CA GLU A 7 2.01 15.31 -2.39
C GLU A 7 2.78 14.14 -3.02
N LYS A 8 2.92 13.04 -2.26
CA LYS A 8 3.74 11.89 -2.63
C LYS A 8 3.00 10.57 -2.43
N ILE A 9 3.35 9.59 -3.26
CA ILE A 9 3.00 8.17 -3.13
C ILE A 9 4.31 7.37 -3.13
N TRP A 10 4.43 6.38 -2.25
CA TRP A 10 5.52 5.40 -2.34
C TRP A 10 5.16 4.37 -3.41
N HIS A 11 6.03 4.19 -4.40
CA HIS A 11 5.84 3.29 -5.52
C HIS A 11 7.18 2.65 -5.90
N ASN A 12 7.28 1.32 -5.79
CA ASN A 12 8.45 0.51 -6.15
C ASN A 12 9.79 1.09 -5.61
N GLY A 13 9.86 1.36 -4.31
CA GLY A 13 11.09 1.81 -3.65
C GLY A 13 11.32 3.33 -3.65
N LYS A 14 10.43 4.14 -4.26
CA LYS A 14 10.62 5.60 -4.37
C LYS A 14 9.36 6.37 -4.02
N LEU A 15 9.52 7.57 -3.45
CA LEU A 15 8.44 8.55 -3.31
C LEU A 15 8.30 9.35 -4.62
N ILE A 16 7.18 9.17 -5.32
CA ILE A 16 6.84 9.87 -6.57
C ILE A 16 5.68 10.85 -6.33
N PRO A 17 5.53 11.92 -7.16
CA PRO A 17 4.31 12.73 -7.15
C PRO A 17 3.05 11.89 -7.31
N TRP A 18 1.96 12.31 -6.68
CA TRP A 18 0.67 11.60 -6.79
C TRP A 18 0.25 11.37 -8.23
N ASP A 19 0.34 12.41 -9.05
CA ASP A 19 -0.09 12.39 -10.44
C ASP A 19 0.81 11.54 -11.34
N ASP A 20 1.93 11.00 -10.85
CA ASP A 20 2.79 10.08 -11.59
C ASP A 20 2.49 8.60 -11.27
N ALA A 21 1.64 8.32 -10.27
CA ALA A 21 1.33 6.97 -9.81
C ALA A 21 0.34 6.24 -10.74
N HIS A 22 0.81 5.90 -11.93
CA HIS A 22 0.04 5.25 -12.98
C HIS A 22 0.35 3.76 -13.13
N ILE A 23 -0.65 3.00 -13.57
CA ILE A 23 -0.49 1.66 -14.12
C ILE A 23 -1.08 1.60 -15.53
N HIS A 24 -0.61 0.69 -16.36
CA HIS A 24 -1.21 0.49 -17.68
C HIS A 24 -2.60 -0.16 -17.53
N VAL A 25 -3.54 0.17 -18.42
CA VAL A 25 -4.91 -0.39 -18.37
C VAL A 25 -4.94 -1.92 -18.49
N MET A 26 -3.94 -2.51 -19.14
CA MET A 26 -3.77 -3.96 -19.26
C MET A 26 -3.02 -4.61 -18.09
N SER A 27 -2.70 -3.87 -17.02
CA SER A 27 -2.09 -4.47 -15.82
C SER A 27 -2.99 -5.60 -15.29
N HIS A 28 -2.37 -6.74 -14.94
CA HIS A 28 -3.09 -7.97 -14.61
C HIS A 28 -4.12 -7.78 -13.49
N VAL A 29 -3.82 -6.95 -12.49
CA VAL A 29 -4.73 -6.59 -11.40
C VAL A 29 -6.05 -5.99 -11.86
N VAL A 30 -6.06 -5.22 -12.95
CA VAL A 30 -7.26 -4.54 -13.47
C VAL A 30 -8.27 -5.55 -14.01
N ASN A 31 -7.79 -6.63 -14.62
CA ASN A 31 -8.62 -7.62 -15.31
C ASN A 31 -8.94 -8.84 -14.44
N TYR A 32 -8.05 -9.17 -13.50
CA TYR A 32 -8.11 -10.44 -12.77
C TYR A 32 -8.05 -10.26 -11.25
N GLY A 33 -8.02 -9.03 -10.74
CA GLY A 33 -8.03 -8.76 -9.30
C GLY A 33 -6.81 -9.29 -8.53
N SER A 34 -5.71 -9.55 -9.22
CA SER A 34 -4.48 -10.14 -8.67
C SER A 34 -3.66 -9.15 -7.83
N SER A 35 -4.22 -8.72 -6.70
CA SER A 35 -3.56 -7.83 -5.75
C SER A 35 -3.96 -8.14 -4.33
N VAL A 36 -3.10 -7.75 -3.40
CA VAL A 36 -3.40 -7.70 -1.97
C VAL A 36 -3.17 -6.28 -1.48
N PHE A 37 -3.93 -5.84 -0.48
CA PHE A 37 -3.82 -4.49 0.08
C PHE A 37 -4.10 -4.50 1.58
N GLU A 38 -3.71 -3.41 2.25
CA GLU A 38 -4.00 -3.18 3.66
C GLU A 38 -4.68 -1.83 3.88
N GLY A 39 -5.48 -1.78 4.94
CA GLY A 39 -6.08 -0.55 5.43
C GLY A 39 -5.48 -0.21 6.79
N ILE A 40 -4.65 0.83 6.85
CA ILE A 40 -3.92 1.22 8.07
C ILE A 40 -4.31 2.65 8.45
N ARG A 41 -4.39 2.93 9.75
CA ARG A 41 -4.67 4.27 10.27
C ARG A 41 -3.48 4.84 11.04
N CYS A 42 -3.19 6.11 10.75
CA CYS A 42 -2.31 6.95 11.54
C CYS A 42 -3.17 7.92 12.37
N TYR A 43 -2.84 8.06 13.65
CA TYR A 43 -3.55 8.94 14.58
C TYR A 43 -2.60 10.00 15.12
N ALA A 44 -3.10 11.23 15.29
CA ALA A 44 -2.38 12.25 16.01
C ALA A 44 -2.44 11.96 17.51
N LEU A 45 -1.27 11.92 18.18
CA LEU A 45 -1.15 11.81 19.63
C LEU A 45 -0.37 13.01 20.17
N PRO A 46 -0.48 13.34 21.47
CA PRO A 46 0.31 14.41 22.09
C PRO A 46 1.83 14.23 21.93
N SER A 47 2.29 12.98 21.80
CA SER A 47 3.71 12.64 21.60
C SER A 47 4.15 12.60 20.13
N GLY A 48 3.25 12.89 19.19
CA GLY A 48 3.47 12.78 17.75
C GLY A 48 2.53 11.77 17.07
N PRO A 49 2.44 11.79 15.73
CA PRO A 49 1.59 10.85 15.00
C PRO A 49 2.10 9.41 15.13
N ALA A 50 1.19 8.45 15.27
CA ALA A 50 1.52 7.04 15.38
C ALA A 50 0.60 6.17 14.52
N ILE A 51 1.18 5.12 13.94
CA ILE A 51 0.46 4.12 13.14
C ILE A 51 0.01 3.00 14.06
N PHE A 52 -1.31 2.76 14.13
CA PHE A 52 -1.85 1.72 14.99
C PHE A 52 -1.59 0.33 14.40
N ARG A 53 -0.89 -0.53 15.14
CA ARG A 53 -0.59 -1.94 14.79
C ARG A 53 0.11 -2.10 13.43
N ALA A 54 1.07 -1.20 13.15
CA ALA A 54 1.78 -1.16 11.87
C ALA A 54 2.40 -2.51 11.50
N ASN A 55 3.13 -3.12 12.43
CA ASN A 55 3.83 -4.39 12.18
C ASN A 55 2.85 -5.53 11.86
N GLU A 56 1.71 -5.62 12.56
CA GLU A 56 0.74 -6.67 12.30
C GLU A 56 0.01 -6.49 10.96
N HIS A 57 -0.26 -5.25 10.55
CA HIS A 57 -0.78 -4.98 9.21
C HIS A 57 0.24 -5.36 8.13
N MET A 58 1.52 -5.00 8.30
CA MET A 58 2.56 -5.36 7.32
C MET A 58 2.78 -6.88 7.24
N GLN A 59 2.78 -7.57 8.38
CA GLN A 59 2.85 -9.03 8.40
C GLN A 59 1.67 -9.66 7.64
N ARG A 60 0.44 -9.16 7.85
CA ARG A 60 -0.74 -9.67 7.14
C ARG A 60 -0.69 -9.40 5.64
N LEU A 61 -0.09 -8.29 5.20
CA LEU A 61 0.15 -8.02 3.78
C LEU A 61 1.07 -9.08 3.16
N VAL A 62 2.18 -9.39 3.83
CA VAL A 62 3.13 -10.44 3.40
C VAL A 62 2.45 -11.82 3.40
N ASP A 63 1.68 -12.13 4.44
CA ASP A 63 0.94 -13.40 4.52
C ASP A 63 -0.11 -13.52 3.40
N SER A 64 -0.78 -12.42 3.06
CA SER A 64 -1.74 -12.38 1.96
C SER A 64 -1.08 -12.61 0.61
N ALA A 65 0.07 -11.96 0.36
CA ALA A 65 0.88 -12.20 -0.83
C ALA A 65 1.35 -13.66 -0.92
N LYS A 66 1.79 -14.24 0.20
CA LYS A 66 2.21 -15.64 0.31
C LYS A 66 1.11 -16.63 -0.05
N ILE A 67 -0.14 -16.39 0.38
CA ILE A 67 -1.29 -17.26 0.03
C ILE A 67 -1.48 -17.33 -1.48
N TYR A 68 -1.32 -16.20 -2.17
CA TYR A 68 -1.44 -16.11 -3.63
C TYR A 68 -0.13 -16.40 -4.38
N ARG A 69 0.95 -16.73 -3.66
CA ARG A 69 2.29 -17.00 -4.23
C ARG A 69 2.84 -15.81 -5.04
N ILE A 70 2.58 -14.60 -4.56
CA ILE A 70 3.14 -13.37 -5.12
C ILE A 70 4.53 -13.19 -4.50
N ASP A 71 5.56 -13.17 -5.33
CA ASP A 71 6.92 -12.85 -4.89
C ASP A 71 7.02 -11.35 -4.56
N LEU A 72 7.66 -11.03 -3.43
CA LEU A 72 7.81 -9.65 -2.94
C LEU A 72 9.27 -9.23 -2.96
N ASP A 73 9.53 -8.02 -3.48
CA ASP A 73 10.86 -7.41 -3.51
C ASP A 73 11.22 -6.69 -2.19
N TYR A 74 10.26 -6.52 -1.27
CA TYR A 74 10.41 -5.78 -0.01
C TYR A 74 9.68 -6.47 1.14
N THR A 75 10.30 -6.51 2.31
CA THR A 75 9.74 -7.02 3.58
C THR A 75 10.24 -6.21 4.76
#